data_AF-A0A1G4WNV9-F1
#
_entry.id   AF-A0A1G4WNV9-F1
#
_cell.length_a   1.000
_cell.length_b   1.000
_cell.length_c   1.000
_cell.angle_alpha   90.00
_cell.angle_beta   90.00
_cell.angle_gamma   90.00
#
_symmetry.space_group_name_H-M   'P 1'
#
loop_
_entity.id
_entity.type
_entity.pdbx_description
1 polymer ?
#
loop_
_entity_poly.entity_id
_entity_poly.type
_entity_poly.pdbx_seq_one_letter_code
_entity_poly.pdbx_strand_id
1 'polypeptide(L)'
;MAATPLDALSLEHLTALHVMELDDDALRYYLPRMMELLLLTSAPVFDFRVCDVKIRMVTWTGPERSALQGFAAAVWAELLAVYPADLGYFSDSPSALDLVDWCGLPLGDHLDALLTGPVAAARHLADLVDAMFTRTTPFKTVNKAAVLNWIAAPAVGERLQDAFFATSGSAAQELSAAHQLWAVCAGR
;
A
#
# COMPACT_ATOMS: atom_id res chain seq x y z
N MET A 1 18.65 9.40 6.58
CA MET A 1 17.47 8.69 7.13
C MET A 1 17.00 9.45 8.36
N ALA A 2 15.78 10.00 8.38
CA ALA A 2 15.18 10.45 9.64
C ALA A 2 14.49 9.24 10.28
N ALA A 3 15.02 8.78 11.42
CA ALA A 3 14.43 7.72 12.22
C ALA A 3 13.17 8.27 12.92
N THR A 4 12.10 7.47 12.96
CA THR A 4 10.94 7.78 13.80
C THR A 4 11.42 7.82 15.25
N PRO A 5 11.18 8.91 16.00
CA PRO A 5 11.65 8.99 17.38
C PRO A 5 10.89 7.96 18.23
N LEU A 6 11.60 7.33 19.17
CA LEU A 6 11.14 6.15 19.92
C LEU A 6 9.86 6.41 20.74
N ASP A 7 9.62 7.66 21.12
CA ASP A 7 8.43 8.13 21.84
C ASP A 7 7.17 8.24 20.96
N ALA A 8 7.30 8.14 19.64
CA ALA A 8 6.19 8.11 18.68
C ALA A 8 5.77 6.68 18.27
N LEU A 9 6.39 5.64 18.84
CA LEU A 9 6.07 4.25 18.52
C LEU A 9 4.89 3.74 19.36
N SER A 10 3.87 3.21 18.70
CA SER A 10 2.80 2.49 19.39
C SER A 10 3.27 1.09 19.81
N LEU A 11 2.49 0.43 20.66
CA LEU A 11 2.77 -0.95 21.07
C LEU A 11 2.80 -1.90 19.86
N GLU A 12 1.96 -1.64 18.85
CA GLU A 12 1.90 -2.39 17.61
C GLU A 12 3.17 -2.20 16.79
N HIS A 13 3.72 -0.98 16.73
CA HIS A 13 5.02 -0.75 16.08
C HIS A 13 6.15 -1.50 16.79
N LEU A 14 6.16 -1.52 18.12
CA LEU A 14 7.16 -2.25 18.89
C LEU A 14 7.01 -3.78 18.71
N THR A 15 5.78 -4.27 18.68
CA THR A 15 5.49 -5.69 18.43
C THR A 15 5.95 -6.10 17.05
N ALA A 16 5.66 -5.28 16.04
CA ALA A 16 6.07 -5.57 14.68
C ALA A 16 7.59 -5.49 14.52
N LEU A 17 8.27 -4.48 15.08
CA LEU A 17 9.74 -4.44 15.13
C LEU A 17 10.32 -5.69 15.78
N HIS A 18 9.74 -6.15 16.90
CA HIS A 18 10.19 -7.37 17.56
C HIS A 18 10.02 -8.62 16.69
N VAL A 19 8.84 -8.79 16.05
CA VAL A 19 8.57 -9.91 15.14
C VAL A 19 9.58 -9.93 13.99
N MET A 20 9.94 -8.76 13.46
CA MET A 20 10.85 -8.62 12.33
C MET A 20 12.31 -8.97 12.66
N GLU A 21 12.70 -8.86 13.92
CA GLU A 21 14.04 -9.24 14.43
C GLU A 21 14.15 -10.73 14.80
N LEU A 22 13.05 -11.50 14.73
CA LEU A 22 13.07 -12.94 14.97
C LEU A 22 13.90 -13.68 13.92
N ASP A 23 14.41 -14.87 14.25
CA ASP A 23 15.00 -15.78 13.26
C ASP A 23 13.96 -16.30 12.25
N ASP A 24 14.41 -16.99 11.19
CA ASP A 24 13.53 -17.38 10.09
C ASP A 24 12.42 -18.34 10.53
N ASP A 25 12.72 -19.26 11.44
CA ASP A 25 11.77 -20.23 11.95
C ASP A 25 10.69 -19.52 12.78
N ALA A 26 11.08 -18.63 13.70
CA ALA A 26 10.13 -17.89 14.51
C ALA A 26 9.35 -16.85 13.68
N LEU A 27 9.99 -16.13 12.76
CA LEU A 27 9.32 -15.17 11.87
C LEU A 27 8.20 -15.86 11.07
N ARG A 28 8.46 -17.08 10.56
CA ARG A 28 7.49 -17.89 9.83
C ARG A 28 6.19 -18.16 10.60
N TYR A 29 6.27 -18.30 11.92
CA TYR A 29 5.08 -18.51 12.76
C TYR A 29 4.40 -17.21 13.18
N TYR A 30 5.17 -16.17 13.50
CA TYR A 30 4.61 -14.94 14.09
C TYR A 30 4.23 -13.87 13.06
N LEU A 31 4.84 -13.86 11.88
CA LEU A 31 4.53 -12.87 10.84
C LEU A 31 3.06 -12.93 10.36
N PRO A 32 2.48 -14.10 10.04
CA PRO A 32 1.07 -14.16 9.66
C PRO A 32 0.14 -13.60 10.75
N ARG A 33 0.43 -13.92 12.01
CA ARG A 33 -0.38 -13.44 13.14
C ARG A 33 -0.25 -11.93 13.34
N MET A 34 0.94 -11.38 13.13
CA MET A 34 1.15 -9.94 13.12
C MET A 34 0.33 -9.25 12.03
N MET A 35 0.30 -9.81 10.82
CA MET A 35 -0.51 -9.26 9.71
C MET A 35 -2.00 -9.24 10.03
N GLU A 36 -2.52 -10.30 10.66
CA GLU A 36 -3.91 -10.34 11.15
C GLU A 36 -4.19 -9.25 12.20
N LEU A 37 -3.24 -8.97 13.10
CA LEU A 37 -3.39 -7.90 14.10
C LEU A 37 -3.37 -6.51 13.45
N LEU A 38 -2.54 -6.32 12.41
CA LEU A 38 -2.48 -5.07 11.66
C LEU A 38 -3.79 -4.78 10.90
N LEU A 39 -4.53 -5.82 10.46
CA LEU A 39 -5.88 -5.63 9.90
C LEU A 39 -6.89 -5.10 10.91
N LEU A 40 -6.71 -5.44 12.19
CA LEU A 40 -7.65 -5.05 13.24
C LEU A 40 -7.28 -3.71 13.89
N THR A 41 -6.13 -3.14 13.55
CA THR A 41 -5.58 -1.98 14.27
C THR A 41 -5.26 -0.85 13.32
N SER A 42 -5.91 0.30 13.52
CA SER A 42 -5.50 1.54 12.88
C SER A 42 -4.24 2.07 13.56
N ALA A 43 -3.08 1.87 12.94
CA ALA A 43 -1.80 2.41 13.40
C ALA A 43 -1.23 3.39 12.37
N PRO A 44 -0.44 4.41 12.79
CA PRO A 44 0.25 5.28 11.85
C PRO A 44 1.17 4.49 10.91
N VAL A 45 1.38 4.96 9.67
CA VAL A 45 2.30 4.33 8.72
C VAL A 45 3.70 4.20 9.33
N PHE A 46 4.26 2.98 9.29
CA PHE A 46 5.55 2.65 9.87
C PHE A 46 6.38 1.79 8.91
N ASP A 47 7.64 2.17 8.71
CA ASP A 47 8.60 1.43 7.90
C ASP A 47 9.25 0.33 8.76
N PHE A 48 8.73 -0.90 8.68
CA PHE A 48 9.23 -2.01 9.50
C PHE A 48 10.58 -2.59 9.01
N ARG A 49 11.38 -1.87 8.21
CA ARG A 49 12.61 -2.40 7.56
C ARG A 49 12.35 -3.70 6.76
N VAL A 50 11.22 -3.72 6.07
CA VAL A 50 10.61 -4.95 5.52
C VAL A 50 11.25 -5.47 4.24
N CYS A 51 12.21 -4.73 3.69
CA CYS A 51 13.10 -5.22 2.63
C CYS A 51 13.67 -6.61 2.98
N ASP A 52 13.86 -6.88 4.27
CA ASP A 52 14.41 -8.13 4.78
C ASP A 52 13.38 -9.28 4.69
N VAL A 53 12.07 -9.05 4.87
CA VAL A 53 11.05 -10.13 4.84
C VAL A 53 10.97 -10.78 3.48
N LYS A 54 10.92 -9.99 2.41
CA LYS A 54 10.88 -10.51 1.03
C LYS A 54 12.06 -11.41 0.72
N ILE A 55 13.25 -11.04 1.21
CA ILE A 55 14.49 -11.82 1.06
C ILE A 55 14.42 -13.10 1.89
N ARG A 56 13.96 -13.01 3.14
CA ARG A 56 13.87 -14.13 4.08
C ARG A 56 12.80 -15.15 3.68
N MET A 57 11.69 -14.71 3.09
CA MET A 57 10.63 -15.59 2.57
C MET A 57 11.09 -16.51 1.42
N VAL A 58 12.26 -16.25 0.79
CA VAL A 58 12.80 -17.11 -0.27
C VAL A 58 13.10 -18.52 0.25
N THR A 59 13.48 -18.66 1.52
CA THR A 59 13.82 -19.96 2.14
C THR A 59 12.61 -20.68 2.74
N TRP A 60 11.45 -20.03 2.80
CA TRP A 60 10.25 -20.60 3.41
C TRP A 60 9.63 -21.69 2.53
N THR A 61 8.98 -22.66 3.17
CA THR A 61 8.31 -23.73 2.43
C THR A 61 7.08 -23.20 1.68
N GLY A 62 6.66 -23.91 0.63
CA GLY A 62 5.53 -23.52 -0.22
C GLY A 62 4.27 -23.07 0.54
N PRO A 63 3.78 -23.80 1.55
CA PRO A 63 2.53 -23.46 2.22
C PRO A 63 2.52 -22.10 2.95
N GLU A 64 3.55 -21.74 3.75
CA GLU A 64 3.50 -20.43 4.42
C GLU A 64 3.67 -19.27 3.46
N ARG A 65 4.58 -19.44 2.48
CA ARG A 65 4.77 -18.41 1.46
C ARG A 65 3.47 -18.18 0.69
N SER A 66 2.79 -19.24 0.28
CA SER A 66 1.50 -19.15 -0.40
C SER A 66 0.41 -18.55 0.49
N ALA A 67 0.41 -18.83 1.80
CA ALA A 67 -0.55 -18.25 2.72
C ALA A 67 -0.38 -16.73 2.84
N LEU A 68 0.86 -16.23 3.01
CA LEU A 68 1.13 -14.79 3.06
C LEU A 68 0.84 -14.10 1.73
N GLN A 69 1.20 -14.73 0.62
CA GLN A 69 0.87 -14.20 -0.72
C GLN A 69 -0.64 -14.13 -0.95
N GLY A 70 -1.38 -15.18 -0.57
CA GLY A 70 -2.84 -15.19 -0.64
C GLY A 70 -3.46 -14.12 0.25
N PHE A 71 -2.92 -13.92 1.44
CA PHE A 71 -3.32 -12.85 2.34
C PHE A 71 -3.12 -11.46 1.71
N ALA A 72 -1.92 -11.16 1.22
CA ALA A 72 -1.61 -9.88 0.59
C ALA A 72 -2.51 -9.59 -0.63
N ALA A 73 -2.75 -10.60 -1.46
CA ALA A 73 -3.65 -10.49 -2.60
C ALA A 73 -5.11 -10.23 -2.16
N ALA A 74 -5.57 -10.89 -1.09
CA ALA A 74 -6.91 -10.67 -0.54
C ALA A 74 -7.08 -9.26 0.04
N VAL A 75 -6.08 -8.77 0.79
CA VAL A 75 -6.07 -7.39 1.30
C VAL A 75 -6.15 -6.38 0.17
N TRP A 76 -5.35 -6.57 -0.89
CA TRP A 76 -5.38 -5.68 -2.05
C TRP A 76 -6.74 -5.71 -2.76
N ALA A 77 -7.31 -6.90 -2.98
CA ALA A 77 -8.61 -7.04 -3.62
C ALA A 77 -9.73 -6.35 -2.82
N GLU A 78 -9.72 -6.50 -1.49
CA GLU A 78 -10.70 -5.87 -0.61
C GLU A 78 -10.55 -4.35 -0.58
N LEU A 79 -9.30 -3.85 -0.53
CA LEU A 79 -9.01 -2.43 -0.64
C LEU A 79 -9.64 -1.85 -1.92
N LEU A 80 -9.42 -2.50 -3.08
CA LEU A 80 -9.94 -1.99 -4.35
C LEU A 80 -11.47 -2.08 -4.47
N ALA A 81 -12.12 -2.96 -3.72
CA ALA A 81 -13.56 -3.17 -3.76
C ALA A 81 -14.35 -2.09 -3.02
N VAL A 82 -13.80 -1.53 -1.93
CA VAL A 82 -14.53 -0.64 -1.02
C VAL A 82 -13.75 0.65 -0.74
N TYR A 83 -14.45 1.78 -0.72
CA TYR A 83 -13.85 3.08 -0.36
C TYR A 83 -14.74 3.89 0.60
N PRO A 84 -14.21 4.36 1.75
CA PRO A 84 -12.91 3.99 2.31
C PRO A 84 -12.91 2.51 2.75
N ALA A 85 -11.75 1.85 2.66
CA ALA A 85 -11.60 0.49 3.18
C ALA A 85 -11.39 0.51 4.70
N ASP A 86 -11.92 -0.48 5.41
CA ASP A 86 -11.72 -0.67 6.85
C ASP A 86 -10.83 -1.90 7.08
N LEU A 87 -9.54 -1.74 6.80
CA LEU A 87 -8.53 -2.80 6.81
C LEU A 87 -7.40 -2.49 7.80
N GLY A 88 -7.70 -1.75 8.86
CA GLY A 88 -6.74 -1.33 9.88
C GLY A 88 -5.56 -0.57 9.24
N TYR A 89 -4.35 -1.07 9.45
CA TYR A 89 -3.11 -0.52 8.90
C TYR A 89 -3.08 -0.52 7.36
N PHE A 90 -3.77 -1.45 6.69
CA PHE A 90 -3.76 -1.59 5.23
C PHE A 90 -4.91 -0.84 4.54
N SER A 91 -5.56 0.10 5.24
CA SER A 91 -6.69 0.86 4.71
C SER A 91 -6.30 1.89 3.64
N ASP A 92 -5.00 2.15 3.46
CA ASP A 92 -4.47 3.04 2.43
C ASP A 92 -3.61 2.29 1.40
N SER A 93 -3.63 2.81 0.16
CA SER A 93 -2.89 2.24 -0.98
C SER A 93 -1.38 2.12 -0.75
N PRO A 94 -0.66 3.13 -0.21
CA PRO A 94 0.74 2.98 0.17
C PRO A 94 1.03 1.74 1.02
N SER A 95 0.31 1.60 2.12
CA SER A 95 0.55 0.53 3.10
C SER A 95 0.19 -0.85 2.55
N ALA A 96 -0.85 -0.94 1.72
CA ALA A 96 -1.22 -2.19 1.06
C ALA A 96 -0.26 -2.57 -0.09
N LEU A 97 0.27 -1.60 -0.85
CA LEU A 97 1.31 -1.85 -1.87
C LEU A 97 2.61 -2.33 -1.24
N ASP A 98 2.95 -1.81 -0.06
CA ASP A 98 4.06 -2.31 0.74
C ASP A 98 3.86 -3.78 1.08
N LEU A 99 2.70 -4.17 1.61
CA LEU A 99 2.38 -5.58 1.89
C LEU A 99 2.53 -6.50 0.66
N VAL A 100 2.05 -6.05 -0.50
CA VAL A 100 2.18 -6.76 -1.79
C VAL A 100 3.67 -7.00 -2.11
N ASP A 101 4.50 -5.97 -1.97
CA ASP A 101 5.94 -6.11 -2.22
C ASP A 101 6.63 -7.02 -1.18
N TRP A 102 6.28 -6.88 0.10
CA TRP A 102 6.81 -7.70 1.19
C TRP A 102 6.58 -9.19 0.94
N CYS A 103 5.41 -9.54 0.43
CA CYS A 103 5.03 -10.91 0.09
C CYS A 103 5.59 -11.37 -1.27
N GLY A 104 6.34 -10.51 -1.96
CA GLY A 104 6.97 -10.81 -3.24
C GLY A 104 5.98 -11.01 -4.37
N LEU A 105 4.82 -10.35 -4.31
CA LEU A 105 3.85 -10.32 -5.40
C LEU A 105 4.28 -9.32 -6.49
N PRO A 106 3.89 -9.53 -7.76
CA PRO A 106 4.23 -8.64 -8.86
C PRO A 106 3.53 -7.29 -8.69
N LEU A 107 4.31 -6.24 -8.43
CA LEU A 107 3.80 -4.89 -8.18
C LEU A 107 3.02 -4.33 -9.39
N GLY A 108 3.47 -4.62 -10.61
CA GLY A 108 2.83 -4.15 -11.84
C GLY A 108 1.36 -4.56 -11.94
N ASP A 109 1.05 -5.84 -11.76
CA ASP A 109 -0.31 -6.37 -11.83
C ASP A 109 -1.25 -5.69 -10.80
N HIS A 110 -0.72 -5.40 -9.61
CA HIS A 110 -1.49 -4.76 -8.53
C HIS A 110 -1.72 -3.28 -8.83
N LEU A 111 -0.73 -2.58 -9.39
CA LEU A 111 -0.89 -1.21 -9.86
C LEU A 111 -1.90 -1.13 -11.00
N ASP A 112 -1.83 -2.02 -11.99
CA ASP A 112 -2.75 -2.04 -13.13
C ASP A 112 -4.20 -2.34 -12.71
N ALA A 113 -4.40 -3.02 -11.58
CA ALA A 113 -5.72 -3.22 -10.99
C ALA A 113 -6.38 -1.90 -10.52
N LEU A 114 -5.61 -0.86 -10.17
CA LEU A 114 -6.16 0.48 -9.88
C LEU A 114 -6.75 1.14 -11.14
N LEU A 115 -6.21 0.83 -12.32
CA LEU A 115 -6.68 1.37 -13.60
C LEU A 115 -7.93 0.66 -14.10
N THR A 116 -8.09 -0.62 -13.79
CA THR A 116 -9.18 -1.45 -14.32
C THR A 116 -10.30 -1.72 -13.32
N GLY A 117 -10.06 -1.43 -12.03
CA GLY A 117 -11.00 -1.67 -10.95
C GLY A 117 -12.21 -0.71 -10.93
N PRO A 118 -13.12 -0.89 -9.95
CA PRO A 118 -14.31 -0.06 -9.79
C PRO A 118 -13.99 1.39 -9.40
N VAL A 119 -15.01 2.24 -9.24
CA VAL A 119 -14.82 3.65 -8.80
C VAL A 119 -14.09 3.73 -7.45
N ALA A 120 -14.28 2.77 -6.55
CA ALA A 120 -13.54 2.68 -5.29
C ALA A 120 -12.01 2.63 -5.53
N ALA A 121 -11.55 1.79 -6.48
CA ALA A 121 -10.15 1.73 -6.88
C ALA A 121 -9.63 3.07 -7.44
N ALA A 122 -10.44 3.81 -8.20
CA ALA A 122 -10.06 5.13 -8.69
C ALA A 122 -9.93 6.18 -7.56
N ARG A 123 -10.74 6.07 -6.50
CA ARG A 123 -10.60 6.95 -5.33
C ARG A 123 -9.35 6.61 -4.52
N HIS A 124 -9.02 5.33 -4.37
CA HIS A 124 -7.74 4.89 -3.81
C HIS A 124 -6.53 5.38 -4.65
N LEU A 125 -6.66 5.37 -5.98
CA LEU A 125 -5.66 5.95 -6.88
C LEU A 125 -5.50 7.46 -6.66
N ALA A 126 -6.60 8.19 -6.43
CA ALA A 126 -6.56 9.62 -6.11
C ALA A 126 -5.77 9.89 -4.82
N ASP A 127 -6.02 9.11 -3.77
CA ASP A 127 -5.27 9.21 -2.50
C ASP A 127 -3.79 8.84 -2.69
N LEU A 128 -3.49 7.86 -3.53
CA LEU A 128 -2.11 7.48 -3.86
C LEU A 128 -1.38 8.61 -4.61
N VAL A 129 -2.04 9.29 -5.56
CA VAL A 129 -1.50 10.45 -6.28
C VAL A 129 -1.21 11.59 -5.32
N ASP A 130 -2.14 11.91 -4.43
CA ASP A 130 -1.91 12.91 -3.37
C ASP A 130 -0.73 12.51 -2.48
N ALA A 131 -0.72 11.28 -1.95
CA ALA A 131 0.34 10.77 -1.10
C ALA A 131 1.73 10.83 -1.76
N MET A 132 1.80 10.67 -3.08
CA MET A 132 3.07 10.65 -3.82
C MET A 132 3.58 12.04 -4.22
N PHE A 133 2.69 13.00 -4.47
CA PHE A 133 3.07 14.35 -4.93
C PHE A 133 3.00 15.44 -3.85
N THR A 134 2.17 15.30 -2.81
CA THR A 134 1.96 16.37 -1.81
C THR A 134 2.54 16.06 -0.43
N ARG A 135 2.62 14.79 -0.01
CA ARG A 135 2.99 14.48 1.38
C ARG A 135 4.44 14.84 1.70
N THR A 136 4.55 15.67 2.74
CA THR A 136 5.76 16.08 3.47
C THR A 136 6.35 14.97 4.34
N THR A 137 5.58 13.91 4.63
CA THR A 137 6.09 12.68 5.24
C THR A 137 6.53 11.72 4.14
N PRO A 138 7.74 11.15 4.25
CA PRO A 138 8.29 10.37 3.16
C PRO A 138 7.51 9.05 3.05
N PHE A 139 6.80 8.86 1.95
CA PHE A 139 6.56 7.54 1.37
C PHE A 139 7.94 6.89 1.22
N LYS A 140 8.31 6.02 2.16
CA LYS A 140 9.62 5.34 2.23
C LYS A 140 9.46 3.87 1.83
N THR A 141 8.76 3.63 0.74
CA THR A 141 8.76 2.28 0.17
C THR A 141 10.02 2.15 -0.69
N VAL A 142 10.62 0.97 -0.73
CA VAL A 142 11.73 0.65 -1.65
C VAL A 142 11.33 0.92 -3.10
N ASN A 143 10.02 0.83 -3.37
CA ASN A 143 9.44 0.97 -4.70
C ASN A 143 8.95 2.39 -5.01
N LYS A 144 9.26 3.41 -4.20
CA LYS A 144 8.84 4.79 -4.46
C LYS A 144 9.10 5.24 -5.89
N ALA A 145 10.30 4.97 -6.40
CA ALA A 145 10.65 5.35 -7.77
C ALA A 145 9.81 4.60 -8.81
N ALA A 146 9.57 3.30 -8.60
CA ALA A 146 8.76 2.48 -9.50
C ALA A 146 7.29 2.94 -9.51
N VAL A 147 6.71 3.16 -8.34
CA VAL A 147 5.33 3.66 -8.18
C VAL A 147 5.20 5.07 -8.76
N LEU A 148 6.17 5.97 -8.52
CA LEU A 148 6.14 7.33 -9.07
C LEU A 148 6.24 7.33 -10.60
N ASN A 149 7.12 6.49 -11.17
CA ASN A 149 7.22 6.34 -12.63
C ASN A 149 5.92 5.80 -13.23
N TRP A 150 5.26 4.85 -12.56
CA TRP A 150 3.98 4.32 -12.99
C TRP A 150 2.86 5.37 -12.88
N ILE A 151 2.79 6.11 -11.75
CA ILE A 151 1.82 7.20 -11.56
C ILE A 151 1.96 8.28 -12.63
N ALA A 152 3.19 8.53 -13.11
CA ALA A 152 3.43 9.52 -14.14
C ALA A 152 2.93 9.11 -15.54
N ALA A 153 2.44 7.88 -15.73
CA ALA A 153 1.90 7.42 -17.01
C ALA A 153 0.59 8.15 -17.37
N PRO A 154 0.35 8.49 -18.65
CA PRO A 154 -0.90 9.12 -19.11
C PRO A 154 -2.17 8.37 -18.71
N ALA A 155 -2.12 7.03 -18.71
CA ALA A 155 -3.24 6.17 -18.35
C ALA A 155 -3.78 6.44 -16.93
N VAL A 156 -2.95 6.94 -16.01
CA VAL A 156 -3.36 7.31 -14.65
C VAL A 156 -4.21 8.58 -14.68
N GLY A 157 -3.80 9.58 -15.46
CA GLY A 157 -4.59 10.79 -15.70
C GLY A 157 -5.93 10.48 -16.36
N GLU A 158 -5.90 9.71 -17.45
CA GLU A 158 -7.10 9.24 -18.15
C GLU A 158 -8.05 8.52 -17.19
N ARG A 159 -7.52 7.62 -16.36
CA ARG A 159 -8.31 6.88 -15.37
C ARG A 159 -9.03 7.80 -14.38
N LEU A 160 -8.31 8.78 -13.82
CA LEU A 160 -8.87 9.73 -12.85
C LEU A 160 -9.96 10.59 -13.50
N GLN A 161 -9.73 11.05 -14.73
CA GLN A 161 -10.68 11.83 -15.50
C GLN A 161 -11.95 11.03 -15.84
N ASP A 162 -11.80 9.80 -16.31
CA ASP A 162 -12.92 8.91 -16.62
C ASP A 162 -13.74 8.60 -15.36
N ALA A 163 -13.07 8.32 -14.24
CA ALA A 163 -13.73 8.09 -12.96
C ALA A 163 -14.49 9.33 -12.48
N PHE A 164 -13.91 10.53 -12.65
CA PHE A 164 -14.54 11.80 -12.34
C PHE A 164 -15.86 11.96 -13.10
N PHE A 165 -15.86 11.73 -14.42
CA PHE A 165 -17.08 11.83 -15.24
C PHE A 165 -18.11 10.75 -14.94
N ALA A 166 -17.68 9.58 -14.44
CA ALA A 166 -18.56 8.47 -14.08
C ALA A 166 -19.20 8.58 -12.69
N THR A 167 -18.82 9.58 -11.87
CA THR A 167 -19.30 9.74 -10.50
C THR A 167 -19.85 11.15 -10.23
N SER A 168 -20.35 11.38 -9.02
CA SER A 168 -20.90 12.68 -8.61
C SER A 168 -20.63 12.97 -7.14
N GLY A 169 -20.92 14.19 -6.70
CA GLY A 169 -20.75 14.60 -5.30
C GLY A 169 -19.28 14.74 -4.90
N SER A 170 -18.97 14.43 -3.63
CA SER A 170 -17.62 14.57 -3.07
C SER A 170 -16.59 13.69 -3.78
N ALA A 171 -16.97 12.47 -4.21
CA ALA A 171 -16.09 11.57 -4.94
C ALA A 171 -15.63 12.19 -6.29
N ALA A 172 -16.51 12.90 -7.00
CA ALA A 172 -16.14 13.58 -8.24
C ALA A 172 -15.14 14.73 -7.97
N GLN A 173 -15.33 15.46 -6.87
CA GLN A 173 -14.43 16.54 -6.48
C GLN A 173 -13.03 16.01 -6.11
N GLU A 174 -12.95 14.92 -5.34
CA GLU A 174 -11.70 14.23 -5.00
C GLU A 174 -10.93 13.80 -6.26
N LEU A 175 -11.61 13.12 -7.19
CA LEU A 175 -11.02 12.64 -8.43
C LEU A 175 -10.57 13.78 -9.35
N SER A 176 -11.36 14.85 -9.44
CA SER A 176 -10.99 16.05 -10.20
C SER A 176 -9.76 16.74 -9.61
N ALA A 177 -9.66 16.84 -8.29
CA ALA A 177 -8.51 17.44 -7.62
C ALA A 177 -7.24 16.60 -7.84
N ALA A 178 -7.35 15.27 -7.72
CA ALA A 178 -6.25 14.36 -8.00
C ALA A 178 -5.80 14.41 -9.46
N HIS A 179 -6.73 14.49 -10.43
CA HIS A 179 -6.39 14.66 -11.83
C HIS A 179 -5.63 15.98 -12.08
N GLN A 180 -6.05 17.09 -11.47
CA GLN A 180 -5.35 18.36 -11.57
C GLN A 180 -3.94 18.29 -10.98
N LEU A 181 -3.79 17.67 -9.81
CA LEU A 181 -2.49 17.45 -9.19
C LEU A 181 -1.57 16.60 -10.09
N TRP A 182 -2.09 15.49 -10.60
CA TRP A 182 -1.40 14.63 -11.56
C TRP A 182 -0.97 15.42 -12.80
N ALA A 183 -1.87 16.22 -13.39
CA ALA A 183 -1.56 17.01 -14.58
C ALA A 183 -0.44 18.05 -14.34
N VAL A 184 -0.37 18.63 -13.14
CA VAL A 184 0.69 19.58 -12.77
C VAL A 184 2.02 18.87 -12.50
N CYS A 185 2.00 17.72 -11.84
CA CYS A 185 3.21 17.04 -11.39
C CYS A 185 3.79 16.05 -12.42
N ALA A 186 2.94 15.46 -13.26
CA ALA A 186 3.30 14.42 -14.22
C ALA A 186 2.92 14.75 -15.67
N GLY A 187 1.88 15.56 -15.89
CA GLY A 187 1.44 15.96 -17.23
C GLY A 187 2.52 16.77 -17.96
N ARG A 188 3.10 16.17 -19.00
CA ARG A 188 3.90 16.86 -20.02
C ARG A 188 3.13 16.92 -21.32
#